data_AF-A0A3N5GPM7-F1
#
_entry.id   AF-A0A3N5GPM7-F1
#
_cell.length_a   1.000
_cell.length_b   1.000
_cell.length_c   1.000
_cell.angle_alpha   90.00
_cell.angle_beta   90.00
_cell.angle_gamma   90.00
#
_symmetry.space_group_name_H-M   'P 1'
#
loop_
_entity.id
_entity.type
_entity.pdbx_description
1 polymer ?
#
loop_
_entity_poly.entity_id
_entity_poly.type
_entity_poly.pdbx_seq_one_letter_code
_entity_poly.pdbx_strand_id
1 'polypeptide(L)'
;MMRDDRTTRAQLLEERRRFLEVSGRLGFTTAVLGASGGFLWSERALAQTAADEEARQKAAKHTMIFATEYKLGAYKTYPIMQEAFKENLQNASKGALYVRLHPAGQLGVGAALAQKVQGGTVQGGALSLSNFSPFAPVVDVINIPFWCGENQRFANLVTSRTWADEVNPKVNAKNYKPMFYYTVDPRTIAARKGLGRVIRSPDDMRGIKMRIPPSKLLGKFYQLAGANPTIVPWGETPT
;
A
#
# COMPACT_ATOMS: atom_id res chain seq x y z
N MET A 1 17.02 21.37 -17.52
CA MET A 1 18.07 20.93 -16.59
C MET A 1 17.91 19.42 -16.38
N MET A 2 18.46 18.61 -17.28
CA MET A 2 18.48 17.14 -17.13
C MET A 2 19.47 16.83 -16.01
N ARG A 3 18.99 16.36 -14.85
CA ARG A 3 19.87 15.72 -13.87
C ARG A 3 20.39 14.43 -14.50
N ASP A 4 21.69 14.22 -14.38
CA ASP A 4 22.42 13.11 -14.96
C ASP A 4 21.87 11.75 -14.48
N ASP A 5 21.21 11.04 -15.40
CA ASP A 5 20.47 9.79 -15.18
C ASP A 5 21.41 8.60 -14.88
N ARG A 6 22.71 8.74 -15.17
CA ARG A 6 23.73 7.70 -14.92
C ARG A 6 24.21 7.69 -13.47
N THR A 7 24.41 8.87 -12.89
CA THR A 7 24.87 9.03 -11.50
C THR A 7 23.80 8.51 -10.52
N THR A 8 22.51 8.72 -10.82
CA THR A 8 21.39 8.21 -10.02
C THR A 8 21.21 6.70 -10.13
N ARG A 9 21.44 6.10 -11.29
CA ARG A 9 21.35 4.63 -11.45
C ARG A 9 22.44 3.88 -10.70
N ALA A 10 23.68 4.39 -10.71
CA ALA A 10 24.79 3.78 -9.96
C ALA A 10 24.53 3.81 -8.44
N GLN A 11 24.09 4.95 -7.92
CA GLN A 11 23.70 5.11 -6.52
C GLN A 11 22.58 4.13 -6.11
N LEU A 12 21.55 3.99 -6.94
CA LEU A 12 20.47 3.02 -6.71
C LEU A 12 20.96 1.56 -6.71
N LEU A 13 21.97 1.23 -7.51
CA LEU A 13 22.56 -0.11 -7.52
C LEU A 13 23.39 -0.38 -6.27
N GLU A 14 24.12 0.62 -5.78
CA GLU A 14 24.89 0.54 -4.53
C GLU A 14 23.96 0.38 -3.32
N GLU A 15 22.91 1.20 -3.22
CA GLU A 15 21.90 1.06 -2.16
C GLU A 15 21.23 -0.32 -2.18
N ARG A 16 20.92 -0.86 -3.37
CA ARG A 16 20.36 -2.22 -3.49
C ARG A 16 21.33 -3.29 -3.02
N ARG A 17 22.60 -3.22 -3.43
CA ARG A 17 23.62 -4.17 -2.97
C ARG A 17 23.76 -4.12 -1.46
N ARG A 18 23.83 -2.91 -0.91
CA ARG A 18 23.93 -2.69 0.52
C ARG A 18 22.71 -3.22 1.27
N PHE A 19 21.51 -2.98 0.75
CA PHE A 19 20.28 -3.51 1.32
C PHE A 19 20.28 -5.03 1.39
N LEU A 20 20.72 -5.70 0.32
CA LEU A 20 20.81 -7.16 0.26
C LEU A 20 21.86 -7.71 1.22
N GLU A 21 23.03 -7.06 1.31
CA GLU A 21 24.09 -7.40 2.27
C GLU A 21 23.56 -7.33 3.71
N VAL A 22 22.95 -6.21 4.09
CA VAL A 22 22.38 -6.01 5.43
C VAL A 22 21.25 -7.01 5.69
N SER A 23 20.41 -7.29 4.70
CA SER A 23 19.32 -8.28 4.84
C SER A 23 19.86 -9.67 5.16
N GLY A 24 20.96 -10.07 4.52
CA GLY A 24 21.62 -11.36 4.76
C GLY A 24 22.34 -11.43 6.11
N ARG A 25 22.98 -10.34 6.54
CA ARG A 25 23.81 -10.32 7.76
C ARG A 25 23.03 -10.03 9.04
N LEU A 26 22.13 -9.05 8.98
CA LEU A 26 21.44 -8.47 10.16
C LEU A 26 19.92 -8.65 10.11
N GLY A 27 19.43 -9.39 9.11
CA GLY A 27 18.01 -9.67 8.93
C GLY A 27 17.28 -8.62 8.10
N PHE A 28 16.21 -9.07 7.45
CA PHE A 28 15.42 -8.26 6.52
C PHE A 28 14.79 -7.02 7.18
N THR A 29 14.26 -7.15 8.40
CA THR A 29 13.63 -6.01 9.10
C THR A 29 14.64 -4.90 9.42
N THR A 30 15.86 -5.25 9.80
CA THR A 30 16.95 -4.27 9.99
C THR A 30 17.28 -3.54 8.69
N ALA A 31 17.40 -4.27 7.58
CA ALA A 31 17.66 -3.66 6.28
C ALA A 31 16.54 -2.71 5.85
N VAL A 32 15.29 -3.11 6.10
CA VAL A 32 14.08 -2.30 5.90
C VAL A 32 14.17 -0.97 6.66
N LEU A 33 14.42 -1.02 7.97
CA LEU A 33 14.50 0.16 8.83
C LEU A 33 15.71 1.05 8.46
N GLY A 34 16.85 0.44 8.12
CA GLY A 34 18.04 1.16 7.71
C GLY A 34 17.85 1.92 6.40
N ALA A 35 17.15 1.32 5.43
CA ALA A 35 16.86 1.97 4.15
C ALA A 35 15.85 3.12 4.31
N SER A 36 14.79 2.92 5.09
CA SER A 36 13.75 3.95 5.29
C SER A 36 14.21 5.10 6.17
N GLY A 37 14.97 4.81 7.23
CA GLY A 37 15.50 5.80 8.16
C GLY A 37 16.76 6.50 7.66
N GLY A 38 17.28 6.15 6.48
CA GLY A 38 18.46 6.79 5.90
C GLY A 38 19.79 6.47 6.59
N PHE A 39 19.87 5.34 7.31
CA PHE A 39 21.06 4.93 8.05
C PHE A 39 21.66 3.59 7.58
N LEU A 40 21.30 3.14 6.37
CA LEU A 40 21.78 1.89 5.75
C LEU A 40 23.32 1.78 5.64
N TRP A 41 24.02 2.90 5.70
CA TRP A 41 25.49 2.98 5.65
C TRP A 41 26.15 3.12 7.03
N SER A 42 25.36 3.23 8.11
CA SER A 42 25.87 3.34 9.48
C SER A 42 25.90 1.97 10.15
N GLU A 43 27.08 1.34 10.19
CA GLU A 43 27.26 0.02 10.82
C GLU A 43 26.82 0.01 12.28
N ARG A 44 27.14 1.07 13.04
CA ARG A 44 26.72 1.19 14.43
C ARG A 44 25.20 1.25 14.58
N ALA A 45 24.52 2.05 13.75
CA ALA A 45 23.06 2.18 13.82
C ALA A 45 22.37 0.87 13.39
N LEU A 46 22.90 0.20 12.37
CA LEU A 46 22.41 -1.11 11.93
C LEU A 46 22.58 -2.19 12.99
N ALA A 47 23.75 -2.26 13.63
CA ALA A 47 24.00 -3.22 14.71
C ALA A 47 23.07 -2.99 15.91
N GLN A 48 22.87 -1.73 16.32
CA GLN A 48 21.93 -1.39 17.37
C GLN A 48 20.49 -1.76 16.99
N THR A 49 20.07 -1.40 15.78
CA THR A 49 18.72 -1.72 15.27
C THR A 49 18.48 -3.23 15.23
N ALA A 50 19.46 -4.01 14.79
CA ALA A 50 19.38 -5.46 14.75
C ALA A 50 19.21 -6.05 16.16
N ALA A 51 20.03 -5.59 17.12
CA ALA A 51 19.95 -6.02 18.51
C ALA A 51 18.60 -5.66 19.16
N ASP A 52 18.10 -4.44 18.92
CA ASP A 52 16.82 -3.98 19.43
C ASP A 52 15.65 -4.79 18.84
N GLU A 53 15.69 -5.06 17.53
CA GLU A 53 14.66 -5.86 16.86
C GLU A 53 14.68 -7.33 17.31
N GLU A 54 15.86 -7.91 17.49
CA GLU A 54 16.01 -9.27 18.03
C GLU A 54 15.48 -9.35 19.46
N ALA A 55 15.83 -8.40 20.33
CA ALA A 55 15.37 -8.34 21.71
C ALA A 55 13.84 -8.19 21.78
N ARG A 56 13.26 -7.28 20.97
CA ARG A 56 11.80 -7.10 20.87
C ARG A 56 11.10 -8.36 20.39
N GLN A 57 11.65 -9.02 19.36
CA GLN A 57 11.05 -10.24 18.83
C GLN A 57 11.09 -11.39 19.86
N LYS A 58 12.19 -11.54 20.61
CA LYS A 58 12.31 -12.56 21.67
C LYS A 58 11.38 -12.30 22.86
N ALA A 59 11.18 -11.03 23.22
CA ALA A 59 10.32 -10.66 24.35
C ALA A 59 8.81 -10.73 24.00
N ALA A 60 8.46 -10.66 22.72
CA ALA A 60 7.07 -10.64 22.30
C ALA A 60 6.37 -12.00 22.47
N LYS A 61 5.12 -11.95 22.93
CA LYS A 61 4.24 -13.13 23.05
C LYS A 61 3.63 -13.52 21.69
N HIS A 62 3.45 -12.54 20.82
CA HIS A 62 2.81 -12.71 19.52
C HIS A 62 3.63 -12.03 18.43
N THR A 63 3.63 -12.63 17.24
CA THR A 63 4.18 -12.01 16.03
C THR A 63 3.05 -11.74 15.04
N MET A 64 2.98 -10.52 14.54
CA MET A 64 2.10 -10.12 13.44
C MET A 64 2.93 -9.91 12.18
N ILE A 65 2.65 -10.71 11.15
CA ILE A 65 3.15 -10.47 9.79
C ILE A 65 2.24 -9.42 9.14
N PHE A 66 2.79 -8.23 8.89
CA PHE A 66 2.08 -7.13 8.25
C PHE A 66 2.67 -6.85 6.87
N ALA A 67 1.90 -7.09 5.81
CA ALA A 67 2.33 -6.96 4.43
C ALA A 67 1.71 -5.75 3.72
N THR A 68 2.39 -5.20 2.74
CA THR A 68 1.90 -4.05 1.99
C THR A 68 2.41 -4.04 0.56
N GLU A 69 1.57 -3.59 -0.38
CA GLU A 69 1.93 -3.46 -1.79
C GLU A 69 2.87 -2.27 -2.06
N TYR A 70 3.07 -1.39 -1.09
CA TYR A 70 3.85 -0.17 -1.26
C TYR A 70 5.30 -0.30 -0.79
N LYS A 71 6.21 0.40 -1.48
CA LYS A 71 7.62 0.49 -1.09
C LYS A 71 7.78 1.36 0.16
N LEU A 72 8.70 1.00 1.04
CA LEU A 72 9.10 1.87 2.15
C LEU A 72 9.77 3.13 1.61
N GLY A 73 9.72 4.21 2.37
CA GLY A 73 10.31 5.50 1.98
C GLY A 73 9.55 6.23 0.85
N ALA A 74 8.50 5.63 0.27
CA ALA A 74 7.63 6.31 -0.69
C ALA A 74 6.64 7.27 -0.03
N TYR A 75 6.94 7.78 1.17
CA TYR A 75 6.11 8.70 1.96
C TYR A 75 5.78 10.00 1.20
N LYS A 76 6.63 10.39 0.25
CA LYS A 76 6.43 11.56 -0.62
C LYS A 76 5.35 11.35 -1.69
N THR A 77 5.04 10.10 -2.04
CA THR A 77 4.07 9.75 -3.09
C THR A 77 2.85 9.01 -2.56
N TYR A 78 2.95 8.43 -1.38
CA TYR A 78 1.87 7.74 -0.66
C TYR A 78 2.12 7.98 0.83
N PRO A 79 1.16 8.41 1.66
CA PRO A 79 1.38 8.61 3.10
C PRO A 79 1.46 7.25 3.79
N ILE A 80 2.63 6.67 3.64
CA ILE A 80 3.00 5.34 4.02
C ILE A 80 3.56 5.40 5.45
N MET A 81 2.87 4.74 6.37
CA MET A 81 3.15 4.82 7.80
C MET A 81 3.50 3.44 8.40
N GLN A 82 4.07 2.47 7.65
CA GLN A 82 4.20 1.11 8.20
C GLN A 82 5.20 1.02 9.35
N GLU A 83 6.23 1.85 9.36
CA GLU A 83 7.16 1.94 10.50
C GLU A 83 6.49 2.49 11.73
N ALA A 84 5.81 3.64 11.60
CA ALA A 84 5.02 4.21 12.69
C ALA A 84 3.92 3.23 13.15
N PHE A 85 3.30 2.49 12.24
CA PHE A 85 2.32 1.46 12.56
C PHE A 85 2.95 0.31 13.36
N LYS A 86 4.11 -0.21 12.93
CA LYS A 86 4.89 -1.21 13.68
C LYS A 86 5.22 -0.68 15.08
N GLU A 87 5.81 0.50 15.18
CA GLU A 87 6.20 1.10 16.46
C GLU A 87 5.00 1.31 17.38
N ASN A 88 3.91 1.90 16.87
CA ASN A 88 2.71 2.16 17.66
C ASN A 88 2.06 0.88 18.17
N LEU A 89 1.98 -0.18 17.36
CA LEU A 89 1.43 -1.46 17.81
C LEU A 89 2.31 -2.15 18.86
N GLN A 90 3.63 -2.15 18.65
CA GLN A 90 4.57 -2.71 19.61
C GLN A 90 4.51 -1.94 20.95
N ASN A 91 4.44 -0.61 20.89
CA ASN A 91 4.34 0.24 22.08
C ASN A 91 2.98 0.11 22.79
N ALA A 92 1.87 0.14 22.04
CA ALA A 92 0.51 -0.01 22.59
C ALA A 92 0.32 -1.39 23.25
N SER A 93 0.98 -2.42 22.72
CA SER A 93 0.99 -3.76 23.31
C SER A 93 1.98 -3.93 24.47
N LYS A 94 2.71 -2.86 24.85
CA LYS A 94 3.79 -2.90 25.86
C LYS A 94 4.83 -3.99 25.56
N GLY A 95 5.16 -4.16 24.28
CA GLY A 95 6.11 -5.17 23.79
C GLY A 95 5.54 -6.59 23.66
N ALA A 96 4.26 -6.83 23.99
CA ALA A 96 3.67 -8.16 23.86
C ALA A 96 3.47 -8.60 22.40
N LEU A 97 3.39 -7.65 21.47
CA LEU A 97 3.29 -7.88 20.03
C LEU A 97 4.59 -7.43 19.37
N TYR A 98 5.13 -8.26 18.47
CA TYR A 98 6.16 -7.89 17.50
C TYR A 98 5.56 -7.81 16.10
N VAL A 99 5.79 -6.73 15.37
CA VAL A 99 5.27 -6.56 13.99
C VAL A 99 6.41 -6.75 12.99
N ARG A 100 6.29 -7.79 12.16
CA ARG A 100 7.22 -8.05 11.06
C ARG A 100 6.67 -7.46 9.77
N LEU A 101 7.35 -6.45 9.23
CA LEU A 101 6.95 -5.75 8.00
C LEU A 101 7.41 -6.51 6.75
N HIS A 102 6.50 -6.64 5.78
CA HIS A 102 6.77 -7.16 4.44
C HIS A 102 6.30 -6.16 3.36
N PRO A 103 7.15 -5.17 3.02
CA PRO A 103 6.81 -4.13 2.06
C PRO A 103 6.94 -4.57 0.60
N ALA A 104 6.64 -3.64 -0.30
CA ALA A 104 6.90 -3.75 -1.74
C ALA A 104 6.28 -5.00 -2.40
N GLY A 105 5.13 -5.46 -1.90
CA GLY A 105 4.38 -6.56 -2.49
C GLY A 105 5.02 -7.94 -2.34
N GLN A 106 6.01 -8.10 -1.45
CA GLN A 106 6.71 -9.38 -1.22
C GLN A 106 5.77 -10.55 -0.93
N LEU A 107 4.72 -10.28 -0.16
CA LEU A 107 3.72 -11.27 0.20
C LEU A 107 2.44 -11.13 -0.63
N GLY A 108 2.48 -10.45 -1.77
CA GLY A 108 1.35 -10.28 -2.68
C GLY A 108 0.87 -8.84 -2.77
N VAL A 109 0.06 -8.59 -3.78
CA VAL A 109 -0.45 -7.27 -4.17
C VAL A 109 -1.95 -7.38 -4.45
N GLY A 110 -2.73 -6.36 -4.07
CA GLY A 110 -4.18 -6.34 -4.26
C GLY A 110 -4.89 -7.61 -3.76
N ALA A 111 -5.56 -8.32 -4.67
CA ALA A 111 -6.35 -9.50 -4.33
C ALA A 111 -5.54 -10.65 -3.71
N ALA A 112 -4.31 -10.89 -4.17
CA ALA A 112 -3.47 -11.94 -3.62
C ALA A 112 -3.08 -11.66 -2.16
N LEU A 113 -2.85 -10.39 -1.81
CA LEU A 113 -2.62 -10.00 -0.42
C LEU A 113 -3.89 -10.14 0.42
N ALA A 114 -5.05 -9.70 -0.10
CA ALA A 114 -6.33 -9.85 0.59
C ALA A 114 -6.66 -11.32 0.90
N GLN A 115 -6.38 -12.25 -0.02
CA GLN A 115 -6.57 -13.70 0.19
C GLN A 115 -5.69 -14.23 1.32
N LYS A 116 -4.41 -13.84 1.37
CA LYS A 116 -3.50 -14.27 2.44
C LYS A 116 -3.88 -13.74 3.81
N VAL A 117 -4.43 -12.51 3.88
CA VAL A 117 -4.99 -11.96 5.11
C VAL A 117 -6.21 -12.79 5.54
N GLN A 118 -7.13 -13.07 4.60
CA GLN A 118 -8.34 -13.85 4.90
C GLN A 118 -8.03 -15.26 5.41
N GLY A 119 -7.04 -15.91 4.79
CA GLY A 119 -6.58 -17.24 5.18
C GLY A 119 -5.64 -17.27 6.39
N GLY A 120 -5.31 -16.11 6.98
CA GLY A 120 -4.44 -16.01 8.15
C GLY A 120 -2.96 -16.29 7.90
N THR A 121 -2.53 -16.45 6.64
CA THR A 121 -1.10 -16.59 6.27
C THR A 121 -0.31 -15.34 6.65
N VAL A 122 -0.92 -14.16 6.51
CA VAL A 122 -0.41 -12.91 7.05
C VAL A 122 -1.49 -12.32 7.98
N GLN A 123 -1.09 -11.75 9.11
CA GLN A 123 -2.04 -11.27 10.12
C GLN A 123 -2.60 -9.87 9.78
N GLY A 124 -1.96 -9.14 8.87
CA GLY A 124 -2.50 -7.89 8.36
C GLY A 124 -1.92 -7.48 7.02
N GLY A 125 -2.67 -6.62 6.32
CA GLY A 125 -2.32 -6.13 4.99
C GLY A 125 -2.75 -4.67 4.79
N ALA A 126 -1.93 -3.89 4.09
CA ALA A 126 -2.30 -2.58 3.56
C ALA A 126 -2.35 -2.60 2.03
N LEU A 127 -3.55 -2.31 1.49
CA LEU A 127 -3.88 -2.34 0.06
C LEU A 127 -5.01 -1.36 -0.26
N SER A 128 -5.13 -0.99 -1.54
CA SER A 128 -6.22 -0.12 -2.01
C SER A 128 -7.61 -0.73 -1.80
N LEU A 129 -8.59 0.07 -1.33
CA LEU A 129 -9.99 -0.35 -1.21
C LEU A 129 -10.60 -0.79 -2.55
N SER A 130 -10.20 -0.18 -3.68
CA SER A 130 -10.67 -0.62 -5.00
C SER A 130 -10.14 -2.01 -5.41
N ASN A 131 -8.99 -2.45 -4.86
CA ASN A 131 -8.49 -3.82 -5.03
C ASN A 131 -9.15 -4.78 -4.04
N PHE A 132 -9.63 -4.28 -2.90
CA PHE A 132 -10.27 -5.05 -1.83
C PHE A 132 -11.77 -5.28 -2.05
N SER A 133 -12.44 -4.47 -2.88
CA SER A 133 -13.89 -4.57 -3.09
C SER A 133 -14.41 -5.93 -3.57
N PRO A 134 -13.65 -6.80 -4.27
CA PRO A 134 -14.10 -8.17 -4.52
C PRO A 134 -14.32 -9.01 -3.24
N PHE A 135 -13.63 -8.70 -2.15
CA PHE A 135 -13.72 -9.41 -0.87
C PHE A 135 -14.81 -8.82 0.03
N ALA A 136 -14.94 -7.50 0.03
CA ALA A 136 -16.01 -6.78 0.73
C ALA A 136 -16.63 -5.71 -0.18
N PRO A 137 -17.64 -6.04 -0.99
CA PRO A 137 -18.20 -5.12 -1.99
C PRO A 137 -18.71 -3.79 -1.44
N VAL A 138 -19.10 -3.73 -0.16
CA VAL A 138 -19.55 -2.51 0.51
C VAL A 138 -18.51 -1.38 0.44
N VAL A 139 -17.21 -1.70 0.46
CA VAL A 139 -16.16 -0.67 0.44
C VAL A 139 -16.05 0.01 -0.93
N ASP A 140 -16.64 -0.56 -1.98
CA ASP A 140 -16.59 0.00 -3.33
C ASP A 140 -17.34 1.35 -3.41
N VAL A 141 -18.18 1.67 -2.42
CA VAL A 141 -18.88 2.96 -2.31
C VAL A 141 -17.94 4.18 -2.39
N ILE A 142 -16.68 4.03 -1.97
CA ILE A 142 -15.66 5.09 -2.09
C ILE A 142 -15.27 5.37 -3.54
N ASN A 143 -15.63 4.49 -4.48
CA ASN A 143 -15.39 4.65 -5.91
C ASN A 143 -16.59 5.26 -6.66
N ILE A 144 -17.63 5.72 -5.95
CA ILE A 144 -18.65 6.58 -6.56
C ILE A 144 -17.95 7.87 -7.07
N PRO A 145 -18.06 8.20 -8.36
CA PRO A 145 -17.37 9.37 -8.93
C PRO A 145 -17.72 10.65 -8.17
N PHE A 146 -16.69 11.45 -7.86
CA PHE A 146 -16.79 12.73 -7.15
C PHE A 146 -17.37 12.71 -5.72
N TRP A 147 -17.67 11.52 -5.17
CA TRP A 147 -18.25 11.36 -3.83
C TRP A 147 -17.29 11.77 -2.71
N CYS A 148 -16.09 11.18 -2.69
CA CYS A 148 -15.05 11.45 -1.70
C CYS A 148 -13.73 11.85 -2.37
N GLY A 149 -13.82 12.71 -3.40
CA GLY A 149 -12.65 13.16 -4.17
C GLY A 149 -11.69 14.02 -3.35
N GLU A 150 -12.17 14.82 -2.40
CA GLU A 150 -11.31 15.57 -1.48
C GLU A 150 -10.86 14.67 -0.31
N ASN A 151 -9.59 14.75 0.07
CA ASN A 151 -9.02 13.97 1.17
C ASN A 151 -9.80 14.11 2.48
N GLN A 152 -10.25 15.33 2.81
CA GLN A 152 -11.05 15.56 4.03
C GLN A 152 -12.41 14.87 3.95
N ARG A 153 -13.05 14.82 2.78
CA ARG A 153 -14.34 14.12 2.60
C ARG A 153 -14.16 12.62 2.74
N PHE A 154 -13.08 12.05 2.20
CA PHE A 154 -12.75 10.65 2.43
C PHE A 154 -12.52 10.36 3.92
N ALA A 155 -11.69 11.16 4.59
CA ALA A 155 -11.40 11.00 6.01
C ALA A 155 -12.68 11.07 6.87
N ASN A 156 -13.54 12.07 6.64
CA ASN A 156 -14.83 12.21 7.32
C ASN A 156 -15.73 11.00 7.08
N LEU A 157 -15.78 10.49 5.83
CA LEU A 157 -16.61 9.33 5.49
C LEU A 157 -16.15 8.09 6.27
N VAL A 158 -14.89 7.71 6.17
CA VAL A 158 -14.36 6.46 6.76
C VAL A 158 -14.24 6.49 8.28
N THR A 159 -14.33 7.67 8.89
CA THR A 159 -14.38 7.86 10.36
C THR A 159 -15.78 8.17 10.88
N SER A 160 -16.78 8.28 10.00
CA SER A 160 -18.15 8.55 10.40
C SER A 160 -18.79 7.38 11.13
N ARG A 161 -19.78 7.69 11.98
CA ARG A 161 -20.64 6.70 12.59
C ARG A 161 -21.33 5.81 11.54
N THR A 162 -21.82 6.40 10.45
CA THR A 162 -22.43 5.65 9.35
C THR A 162 -21.49 4.60 8.78
N TRP A 163 -20.21 4.92 8.57
CA TRP A 163 -19.25 3.93 8.11
C TRP A 163 -19.00 2.83 9.15
N ALA A 164 -18.89 3.21 10.42
CA ALA A 164 -18.73 2.26 11.51
C ALA A 164 -19.93 1.30 11.66
N ASP A 165 -21.15 1.79 11.41
CA ASP A 165 -22.39 1.03 11.56
C ASP A 165 -22.72 0.21 10.30
N GLU A 166 -22.41 0.71 9.11
CA GLU A 166 -22.83 0.10 7.83
C GLU A 166 -21.74 -0.67 7.09
N VAL A 167 -20.48 -0.23 7.21
CA VAL A 167 -19.38 -0.76 6.40
C VAL A 167 -18.53 -1.74 7.20
N ASN A 168 -18.08 -1.34 8.39
CA ASN A 168 -17.20 -2.17 9.21
C ASN A 168 -17.82 -3.55 9.53
N PRO A 169 -19.10 -3.70 9.90
CA PRO A 169 -19.69 -5.02 10.19
C PRO A 169 -19.75 -5.92 8.96
N LYS A 170 -20.01 -5.34 7.78
CA LYS A 170 -20.02 -6.08 6.51
C LYS A 170 -18.62 -6.53 6.09
N VAL A 171 -17.57 -5.77 6.43
CA VAL A 171 -16.18 -6.20 6.27
C VAL A 171 -15.81 -7.29 7.30
N ASN A 172 -16.22 -7.13 8.56
CA ASN A 172 -16.02 -8.11 9.64
C ASN A 172 -16.65 -9.47 9.30
N ALA A 173 -17.86 -9.47 8.73
CA ALA A 173 -18.55 -10.67 8.27
C ALA A 173 -17.82 -11.42 7.13
N LYS A 174 -16.77 -10.82 6.55
CA LYS A 174 -15.89 -11.43 5.54
C LYS A 174 -14.56 -11.92 6.11
N ASN A 175 -14.44 -12.01 7.45
CA ASN A 175 -13.23 -12.40 8.19
C ASN A 175 -12.08 -11.39 8.05
N TYR A 176 -12.41 -10.10 8.00
CA TYR A 176 -11.43 -9.02 8.02
C TYR A 176 -11.75 -8.04 9.12
N LYS A 177 -10.73 -7.52 9.81
CA LYS A 177 -10.90 -6.42 10.76
C LYS A 177 -10.28 -5.15 10.17
N PRO A 178 -11.07 -4.12 9.78
CA PRO A 178 -10.53 -2.82 9.42
C PRO A 178 -9.72 -2.25 10.59
N MET A 179 -8.51 -1.78 10.31
CA MET A 179 -7.65 -1.16 11.33
C MET A 179 -7.66 0.35 11.24
N PHE A 180 -7.22 0.89 10.09
CA PHE A 180 -7.24 2.31 9.81
C PHE A 180 -7.36 2.55 8.30
N TYR A 181 -7.82 3.75 7.95
CA TYR A 181 -7.89 4.24 6.58
C TYR A 181 -7.00 5.47 6.46
N TYR A 182 -6.29 5.58 5.35
CA TYR A 182 -5.44 6.74 5.06
C TYR A 182 -5.67 7.21 3.64
N THR A 183 -5.50 8.52 3.43
CA THR A 183 -5.73 9.20 2.15
C THR A 183 -4.53 9.02 1.23
N VAL A 184 -4.71 8.55 0.00
CA VAL A 184 -3.63 8.42 -1.00
C VAL A 184 -3.73 9.48 -2.11
N ASP A 185 -4.65 10.44 -1.96
CA ASP A 185 -5.17 11.36 -2.99
C ASP A 185 -6.21 10.74 -3.94
N PRO A 186 -7.13 11.57 -4.48
CA PRO A 186 -8.08 11.15 -5.51
C PRO A 186 -7.39 10.60 -6.77
N ARG A 187 -8.09 9.69 -7.44
CA ARG A 187 -7.63 9.10 -8.70
C ARG A 187 -7.68 10.13 -9.83
N THR A 188 -6.61 10.19 -10.61
CA THR A 188 -6.51 10.97 -11.85
C THR A 188 -6.35 10.04 -13.04
N ILE A 189 -6.92 10.42 -14.18
CA ILE A 189 -6.73 9.69 -15.43
C ILE A 189 -5.32 9.97 -15.95
N ALA A 190 -4.53 8.91 -16.12
CA ALA A 190 -3.22 8.97 -16.74
C ALA A 190 -3.29 8.30 -18.12
N ALA A 191 -2.72 8.97 -19.12
CA ALA A 191 -2.59 8.45 -20.48
C ALA A 191 -1.13 8.09 -20.78
N ARG A 192 -0.93 6.98 -21.49
CA ARG A 192 0.42 6.63 -22.01
C ARG A 192 0.92 7.70 -22.98
N LYS A 193 2.23 7.89 -23.01
CA LYS A 193 2.87 8.63 -24.11
C LYS A 193 2.49 7.98 -25.44
N GLY A 194 2.12 8.82 -26.41
CA GLY A 194 1.69 8.35 -27.74
C GLY A 194 0.22 7.94 -27.84
N LEU A 195 -0.64 8.24 -26.85
CA LEU A 195 -2.10 8.15 -27.03
C LEU A 195 -2.60 9.07 -28.17
N GLY A 196 -1.84 10.12 -28.52
CA GLY A 196 -2.14 11.02 -29.63
C GLY A 196 -3.18 12.10 -29.30
N ARG A 197 -3.78 12.08 -28.11
CA ARG A 197 -4.71 13.12 -27.63
C ARG A 197 -4.64 13.31 -26.12
N VAL A 198 -5.02 14.51 -25.68
CA VAL A 198 -5.18 14.85 -24.25
C VAL A 198 -6.61 14.60 -23.84
N ILE A 199 -6.81 14.04 -22.65
CA ILE A 199 -8.13 13.79 -22.08
C ILE A 199 -8.52 15.04 -21.27
N ARG A 200 -9.48 15.83 -21.76
CA ARG A 200 -9.97 17.06 -21.11
C ARG A 200 -11.44 16.98 -20.73
N SER A 201 -12.20 16.17 -21.45
CA SER A 201 -13.63 15.95 -21.26
C SER A 201 -13.93 14.45 -21.21
N PRO A 202 -15.10 14.03 -20.67
CA PRO A 202 -15.54 12.65 -20.74
C PRO A 202 -15.57 12.10 -22.18
N ASP A 203 -15.90 12.91 -23.19
CA ASP A 203 -15.93 12.47 -24.58
C ASP A 203 -14.57 12.00 -25.11
N ASP A 204 -13.47 12.54 -24.58
CA ASP A 204 -12.12 12.13 -24.94
C ASP A 204 -11.78 10.70 -24.50
N MET A 205 -12.59 10.11 -23.60
CA MET A 205 -12.44 8.74 -23.13
C MET A 205 -12.99 7.70 -24.13
N ARG A 206 -13.75 8.13 -25.14
CA ARG A 206 -14.43 7.24 -26.08
C ARG A 206 -13.46 6.30 -26.79
N GLY A 207 -13.68 5.00 -26.63
CA GLY A 207 -12.88 3.93 -27.23
C GLY A 207 -11.51 3.68 -26.57
N ILE A 208 -11.13 4.45 -25.55
CA ILE A 208 -9.85 4.25 -24.84
C ILE A 208 -9.91 2.93 -24.06
N LYS A 209 -8.93 2.05 -24.27
CA LYS A 209 -8.70 0.90 -23.41
C LYS A 209 -8.12 1.40 -22.08
N MET A 210 -8.88 1.27 -21.00
CA MET A 210 -8.53 1.83 -19.68
C MET A 210 -8.30 0.70 -18.68
N ARG A 211 -7.10 0.61 -18.12
CA ARG A 211 -6.84 -0.31 -17.01
C ARG A 211 -7.56 0.19 -15.76
N ILE A 212 -8.25 -0.70 -15.07
CA ILE A 212 -8.90 -0.43 -13.78
C ILE A 212 -8.54 -1.51 -12.74
N PRO A 213 -8.59 -1.19 -11.43
CA PRO A 213 -8.66 -2.22 -10.38
C PRO A 213 -9.99 -2.99 -10.48
N PRO A 214 -10.15 -4.11 -9.77
CA PRO A 214 -11.37 -4.95 -9.81
C PRO A 214 -12.60 -4.33 -9.11
N SER A 215 -12.77 -3.01 -9.22
CA SER A 215 -13.93 -2.26 -8.73
C SER A 215 -15.03 -2.24 -9.80
N LYS A 216 -16.23 -2.69 -9.43
CA LYS A 216 -17.40 -2.67 -10.32
C LYS A 216 -17.86 -1.25 -10.58
N LEU A 217 -17.81 -0.39 -9.56
CA LEU A 217 -18.18 1.03 -9.70
C LEU A 217 -17.24 1.79 -10.63
N LEU A 218 -15.91 1.59 -10.52
CA LEU A 218 -14.97 2.18 -11.47
C LEU A 218 -15.19 1.67 -12.89
N GLY A 219 -15.42 0.36 -13.05
CA GLY A 219 -15.76 -0.22 -14.35
C GLY A 219 -16.99 0.43 -14.96
N LYS A 220 -18.07 0.57 -14.18
CA LYS A 220 -19.30 1.22 -14.66
C LYS A 220 -19.07 2.68 -14.99
N PHE A 221 -18.34 3.42 -14.16
CA PHE A 221 -18.03 4.83 -14.41
C PHE A 221 -17.28 5.04 -15.73
N TYR A 222 -16.17 4.31 -15.94
CA TYR A 222 -15.38 4.48 -17.16
C TYR A 222 -16.12 3.98 -18.41
N GLN A 223 -16.97 2.95 -18.29
CA GLN A 223 -17.85 2.53 -19.37
C GLN A 223 -18.87 3.63 -19.73
N LEU A 224 -19.46 4.30 -18.73
CA LEU A 224 -20.37 5.42 -18.96
C LEU A 224 -19.67 6.63 -19.59
N ALA A 225 -18.38 6.83 -19.30
CA ALA A 225 -17.54 7.81 -19.98
C ALA A 225 -17.14 7.37 -21.41
N GLY A 226 -17.60 6.22 -21.91
CA GLY A 226 -17.32 5.72 -23.25
C GLY A 226 -15.97 4.99 -23.41
N ALA A 227 -15.23 4.78 -22.31
CA ALA A 227 -14.01 3.97 -22.33
C ALA A 227 -14.33 2.47 -22.35
N ASN A 228 -13.31 1.69 -22.65
CA ASN A 228 -13.30 0.23 -22.60
C ASN A 228 -12.46 -0.22 -21.39
N PRO A 229 -13.06 -0.34 -20.18
CA PRO A 229 -12.32 -0.72 -18.99
C PRO A 229 -11.89 -2.19 -19.02
N THR A 230 -10.65 -2.47 -18.65
CA THR A 230 -10.11 -3.82 -18.45
C THR A 230 -9.57 -3.95 -17.04
N ILE A 231 -10.05 -4.96 -16.31
CA ILE A 231 -9.52 -5.28 -14.98
C ILE A 231 -8.13 -5.88 -15.17
N VAL A 232 -7.13 -5.24 -14.59
CA VAL A 232 -5.75 -5.77 -14.53
C VAL A 232 -5.26 -5.65 -13.09
N PRO A 233 -4.77 -6.72 -12.47
CA PRO A 233 -4.18 -6.67 -11.13
C PRO A 233 -3.10 -5.59 -11.00
N TRP A 234 -2.98 -5.00 -9.81
CA TRP A 234 -2.01 -3.92 -9.60
C TRP A 234 -0.57 -4.36 -9.83
N GLY A 235 -0.21 -5.59 -9.45
CA GLY A 235 1.12 -6.15 -9.68
C GLY A 235 1.50 -6.35 -11.15
N GLU A 236 0.54 -6.32 -12.07
CA GLU A 236 0.74 -6.49 -13.51
C GLU A 236 0.70 -5.14 -14.27
N THR A 237 0.53 -4.03 -13.55
CA THR A 237 0.46 -2.70 -14.17
C THR A 237 1.89 -2.18 -14.42
N PRO A 238 2.24 -1.76 -15.65
CA PRO A 238 3.52 -1.14 -15.92
C PRO A 238 3.69 0.13 -15.08
N THR A 239 4.81 0.24 -14.36
CA THR A 239 5.19 1.43 -13.56
C THR A 239 6.23 2.27 -14.28
#